data_AF-A0A9D0AUW8-F1
#
_entry.id   AF-A0A9D0AUW8-F1
#
_cell.length_a   1.000
_cell.length_b   1.000
_cell.length_c   1.000
_cell.angle_alpha   90.00
_cell.angle_beta   90.00
_cell.angle_gamma   90.00
#
_symmetry.space_group_name_H-M   'P 1'
#
loop_
_entity.id
_entity.type
_entity.pdbx_description
1 polymer ?
#
loop_
_entity_poly.entity_id
_entity_poly.type
_entity_poly.pdbx_seq_one_letter_code
_entity_poly.pdbx_strand_id
1 'polypeptide(L)'
;MPKKKVLPVSTTLDLITIGSKQPSSSDIKIVGGRGYDLRQPIPVKYTEVRDRFLSARKNFWVPNEIPMGEDKLQWNTNQLTEAEMWLFKTNISYLTAGDNMVPDNLINVIFKHITANEMRQYFRWIMCEEANHIESYVFILESFGLDEKGQGQIYELYQEMPELVEKVNWNLNFTINSVNSDAPLGSPEAIKALLEDLVSYYIFEYMFFPLGFAQIFALARKGKLRNTAQQYSYIWRDETLHSINGLWLIRQIIKENPKIWDAELQNKVRDIIAEAVHLEEKHAQVVMPDGGIIGMPIKTYIKFAKFIANNICDNLGLKHLYRVKQHPMSWISEYELNQEVNFFEGRVREYQTGSQLDWD
;
A
#
# COMPACT_ATOMS: atom_id res chain seq x y z
N MET A 1 32.71 -34.82 8.97
CA MET A 1 31.56 -34.52 8.08
C MET A 1 31.87 -33.25 7.31
N PRO A 2 31.78 -33.22 5.97
CA PRO A 2 32.00 -31.99 5.22
C PRO A 2 30.90 -30.99 5.60
N LYS A 3 31.29 -29.77 6.02
CA LYS A 3 30.34 -28.68 6.28
C LYS A 3 29.53 -28.47 4.99
N LYS A 4 28.20 -28.66 5.05
CA LYS A 4 27.31 -28.31 3.93
C LYS A 4 27.62 -26.86 3.53
N LYS A 5 28.08 -26.67 2.30
CA LYS A 5 28.33 -25.34 1.74
C LYS A 5 26.96 -24.66 1.62
N VAL A 6 26.62 -23.81 2.59
CA VAL A 6 25.38 -23.03 2.54
C VAL A 6 25.59 -22.02 1.43
N LEU A 7 25.03 -22.30 0.24
CA LEU A 7 25.07 -21.36 -0.88
C LEU A 7 24.36 -20.07 -0.46
N PRO A 8 24.86 -18.88 -0.79
CA PRO A 8 24.16 -17.64 -0.51
C PRO A 8 22.76 -17.63 -1.18
N VAL A 9 21.88 -16.77 -0.68
CA VAL A 9 20.58 -16.54 -1.32
C VAL A 9 20.82 -16.02 -2.73
N SER A 10 20.08 -16.56 -3.69
CA SER A 10 20.19 -16.17 -5.10
C SER A 10 19.95 -14.67 -5.27
N THR A 11 20.81 -14.00 -6.04
CA THR A 11 20.68 -12.59 -6.37
C THR A 11 21.03 -12.32 -7.83
N THR A 12 20.46 -11.27 -8.41
CA THR A 12 20.83 -10.83 -9.78
C THR A 12 22.27 -10.33 -9.87
N LEU A 13 22.92 -10.10 -8.72
CA LEU A 13 24.33 -9.70 -8.63
C LEU A 13 25.30 -10.89 -8.70
N ASP A 14 24.80 -12.14 -8.65
CA ASP A 14 25.66 -13.32 -8.72
C ASP A 14 26.34 -13.41 -10.10
N LEU A 15 27.65 -13.72 -10.09
CA LEU A 15 28.41 -13.93 -11.33
C LEU A 15 27.86 -15.12 -12.12
N ILE A 16 27.83 -14.97 -13.44
CA ILE A 16 27.32 -16.01 -14.35
C ILE A 16 28.32 -17.17 -14.41
N THR A 17 27.82 -18.39 -14.18
CA THR A 17 28.60 -19.61 -14.34
C THR A 17 28.15 -20.36 -15.60
N ILE A 18 29.08 -20.62 -16.52
CA ILE A 18 28.81 -21.41 -17.74
C ILE A 18 28.29 -22.81 -17.35
N GLY A 19 27.22 -23.26 -18.00
CA GLY A 19 26.62 -24.58 -17.77
C GLY A 19 25.59 -24.63 -16.63
N SER A 20 25.26 -23.50 -16.01
CA SER A 20 24.16 -23.42 -15.05
C SER A 20 22.84 -23.84 -15.70
N LYS A 21 22.09 -24.73 -15.03
CA LYS A 21 20.80 -25.20 -15.52
C LYS A 21 19.67 -24.33 -14.98
N GLN A 22 18.58 -24.28 -15.74
CA GLN A 22 17.33 -23.67 -15.28
C GLN A 22 16.81 -24.41 -14.03
N PRO A 23 16.29 -23.70 -13.00
CA PRO A 23 15.67 -24.35 -11.85
C PRO A 23 14.37 -25.06 -12.24
N SER A 24 14.00 -26.09 -11.48
CA SER A 24 12.62 -26.60 -11.52
C SER A 24 11.69 -25.64 -10.76
N SER A 25 10.39 -25.65 -11.09
CA SER A 25 9.41 -24.81 -10.38
C SER A 25 9.38 -25.10 -8.87
N SER A 26 9.61 -26.35 -8.46
CA SER A 26 9.68 -26.73 -7.03
C SER A 26 10.88 -26.12 -6.28
N ASP A 27 11.94 -25.72 -6.97
CA ASP A 27 13.14 -25.14 -6.36
C ASP A 27 12.96 -23.64 -6.02
N ILE A 28 12.04 -22.96 -6.72
CA ILE A 28 11.79 -21.53 -6.53
C ILE A 28 11.13 -21.31 -5.17
N LYS A 29 11.61 -20.29 -4.44
CA LYS A 29 11.02 -19.82 -3.19
C LYS A 29 10.74 -18.33 -3.26
N ILE A 30 9.76 -17.87 -2.48
CA ILE A 30 9.44 -16.45 -2.42
C ILE A 30 10.57 -15.69 -1.73
N VAL A 31 11.12 -16.25 -0.65
CA VAL A 31 12.29 -15.76 0.08
C VAL A 31 13.29 -16.90 0.31
N GLY A 32 14.58 -16.57 0.36
CA GLY A 32 15.63 -17.52 0.70
C GLY A 32 15.88 -18.63 -0.35
N GLY A 33 15.48 -18.41 -1.60
CA GLY A 33 15.81 -19.25 -2.74
C GLY A 33 17.31 -19.29 -3.01
N ARG A 34 17.82 -20.44 -3.47
CA ARG A 34 19.26 -20.69 -3.64
C ARG A 34 19.52 -21.52 -4.87
N GLY A 35 20.67 -21.27 -5.51
CA GLY A 35 21.19 -22.14 -6.57
C GLY A 35 20.51 -21.97 -7.93
N TYR A 36 19.85 -20.83 -8.16
CA TYR A 36 19.25 -20.51 -9.45
C TYR A 36 19.41 -19.03 -9.83
N ASP A 37 19.39 -18.76 -11.14
CA ASP A 37 19.64 -17.44 -11.71
C ASP A 37 18.36 -16.61 -11.79
N LEU A 38 18.28 -15.54 -10.98
CA LEU A 38 17.13 -14.62 -10.96
C LEU A 38 16.96 -13.79 -12.23
N ARG A 39 17.91 -13.81 -13.17
CA ARG A 39 17.78 -13.14 -14.48
C ARG A 39 16.90 -13.94 -15.44
N GLN A 40 16.63 -15.21 -15.15
CA GLN A 40 15.72 -16.03 -15.94
C GLN A 40 14.28 -15.83 -15.45
N PRO A 41 13.32 -15.44 -16.33
CA PRO A 41 11.94 -15.20 -15.93
C PRO A 41 11.11 -16.49 -15.80
N ILE A 42 11.70 -17.65 -16.08
CA ILE A 42 11.03 -18.95 -16.13
C ILE A 42 11.78 -19.99 -15.29
N PRO A 43 11.08 -20.99 -14.71
CA PRO A 43 9.63 -21.16 -14.71
C PRO A 43 8.93 -20.15 -13.79
N VAL A 44 7.67 -19.84 -14.09
CA VAL A 44 6.79 -19.08 -13.19
C VAL A 44 6.17 -20.07 -12.21
N LYS A 45 6.38 -19.88 -10.91
CA LYS A 45 5.83 -20.76 -9.86
C LYS A 45 4.53 -20.21 -9.29
N TYR A 46 4.52 -18.92 -8.98
CA TYR A 46 3.38 -18.21 -8.39
C TYR A 46 2.60 -17.50 -9.50
N THR A 47 1.84 -18.28 -10.29
CA THR A 47 1.11 -17.77 -11.46
C THR A 47 0.11 -16.68 -11.08
N GLU A 48 -0.48 -16.74 -9.89
CA GLU A 48 -1.40 -15.72 -9.40
C GLU A 48 -0.76 -14.34 -9.23
N VAL A 49 0.54 -14.29 -8.90
CA VAL A 49 1.30 -13.02 -8.81
C VAL A 49 1.48 -12.44 -10.20
N ARG A 50 1.82 -13.32 -11.16
CA ARG A 50 1.96 -12.94 -12.55
C ARG A 50 0.65 -12.41 -13.13
N ASP A 51 -0.47 -13.04 -12.80
CA ASP A 51 -1.79 -12.63 -13.29
C ASP A 51 -2.19 -11.27 -12.71
N ARG A 52 -1.95 -11.04 -11.41
CA ARG A 52 -2.16 -9.70 -10.79
C ARG A 52 -1.31 -8.62 -11.44
N PHE A 53 -0.02 -8.89 -11.68
CA PHE A 53 0.85 -7.97 -12.41
C PHE A 53 0.30 -7.63 -13.81
N LEU A 54 -0.20 -8.63 -14.55
CA LEU A 54 -0.80 -8.37 -15.86
C LEU A 54 -2.09 -7.55 -15.77
N SER A 55 -2.89 -7.74 -14.72
CA SER A 55 -4.10 -6.95 -14.47
C SER A 55 -3.76 -5.51 -14.07
N ALA A 56 -2.81 -5.31 -13.16
CA ALA A 56 -2.32 -3.99 -12.75
C ALA A 56 -1.81 -3.19 -13.96
N ARG A 57 -1.09 -3.84 -14.88
CA ARG A 57 -0.62 -3.18 -16.11
C ARG A 57 -1.72 -2.62 -17.02
N LYS A 58 -2.93 -3.18 -16.97
CA LYS A 58 -4.08 -2.67 -17.75
C LYS A 58 -4.71 -1.43 -17.12
N ASN A 59 -4.38 -1.16 -15.86
CA ASN A 59 -4.92 -0.06 -15.08
C ASN A 59 -4.14 1.24 -15.26
N PHE A 60 -2.97 1.22 -15.93
CA PHE A 60 -2.13 2.41 -16.08
C PHE A 60 -2.94 3.62 -16.58
N TRP A 61 -2.76 4.75 -15.89
CA TRP A 61 -3.50 5.99 -16.10
C TRP A 61 -2.54 7.17 -16.04
N VAL A 62 -2.87 8.26 -16.73
CA VAL A 62 -2.03 9.45 -16.78
C VAL A 62 -2.75 10.60 -16.07
N PRO A 63 -2.17 11.18 -14.99
CA PRO A 63 -2.86 12.23 -14.21
C PRO A 63 -3.34 13.41 -15.05
N ASN A 64 -2.53 13.85 -16.03
CA ASN A 64 -2.82 15.00 -16.87
C ASN A 64 -4.02 14.83 -17.81
N GLU A 65 -4.58 13.61 -17.94
CA GLU A 65 -5.80 13.35 -18.71
C GLU A 65 -7.07 13.69 -17.92
N ILE A 66 -6.97 13.91 -16.61
CA ILE A 66 -8.10 14.25 -15.74
C ILE A 66 -8.24 15.77 -15.68
N PRO A 67 -9.38 16.35 -16.13
CA PRO A 67 -9.53 17.79 -16.19
C PRO A 67 -9.64 18.40 -14.79
N MET A 68 -8.87 19.45 -14.50
CA MET A 68 -8.82 20.07 -13.16
C MET A 68 -9.52 21.45 -13.08
N GLY A 69 -10.25 21.85 -14.11
CA GLY A 69 -10.83 23.21 -14.22
C GLY A 69 -11.84 23.56 -13.12
N GLU A 70 -12.72 22.63 -12.75
CA GLU A 70 -13.71 22.85 -11.69
C GLU A 70 -13.04 22.96 -10.31
N ASP A 71 -12.16 22.03 -9.98
CA ASP A 71 -11.42 22.04 -8.72
C ASP A 71 -10.55 23.29 -8.59
N LYS A 72 -9.88 23.72 -9.68
CA LYS A 72 -9.16 25.00 -9.75
C LYS A 72 -10.06 26.19 -9.46
N LEU A 73 -11.26 26.22 -10.01
CA LEU A 73 -12.22 27.29 -9.73
C LEU A 73 -12.61 27.28 -8.25
N GLN A 74 -12.90 26.12 -7.67
CA GLN A 74 -13.26 25.98 -6.26
C GLN A 74 -12.15 26.47 -5.34
N TRP A 75 -10.90 26.08 -5.63
CA TRP A 75 -9.70 26.52 -4.92
C TRP A 75 -9.56 28.04 -4.89
N ASN A 76 -9.81 28.70 -6.03
CA ASN A 76 -9.55 30.13 -6.21
C ASN A 76 -10.72 31.06 -5.85
N THR A 77 -11.91 30.54 -5.51
CA THR A 77 -13.13 31.35 -5.34
C THR A 77 -13.84 31.18 -4.00
N ASN A 78 -13.09 30.86 -2.93
CA ASN A 78 -13.63 30.66 -1.56
C ASN A 78 -14.77 29.64 -1.48
N GLN A 79 -14.83 28.68 -2.42
CA GLN A 79 -15.84 27.61 -2.37
C GLN A 79 -15.47 26.51 -1.39
N LEU A 80 -14.23 26.48 -0.92
CA LEU A 80 -13.77 25.63 0.17
C LEU A 80 -13.68 26.49 1.44
N THR A 81 -14.24 25.99 2.52
CA THR A 81 -14.04 26.57 3.85
C THR A 81 -12.59 26.39 4.31
N GLU A 82 -12.18 27.15 5.33
CA GLU A 82 -10.83 27.01 5.91
C GLU A 82 -10.56 25.58 6.41
N ALA A 83 -11.55 24.93 7.01
CA ALA A 83 -11.45 23.55 7.48
C ALA A 83 -11.31 22.53 6.33
N GLU A 84 -12.05 22.72 5.22
CA GLU A 84 -11.94 21.85 4.03
C GLU A 84 -10.59 22.05 3.32
N MET A 85 -10.13 23.31 3.25
CA MET A 85 -8.81 23.67 2.72
C MET A 85 -7.69 23.08 3.57
N TRP A 86 -7.80 23.17 4.89
CA TRP A 86 -6.86 22.56 5.83
C TRP A 86 -6.81 21.04 5.68
N LEU A 87 -7.98 20.39 5.65
CA LEU A 87 -8.08 18.94 5.44
C LEU A 87 -7.39 18.53 4.14
N PHE A 88 -7.66 19.21 3.02
CA PHE A 88 -7.00 18.90 1.74
C PHE A 88 -5.48 19.09 1.81
N LYS A 89 -5.00 20.22 2.33
CA LYS A 89 -3.56 20.52 2.37
C LYS A 89 -2.79 19.55 3.26
N THR A 90 -3.31 19.24 4.43
CA THR A 90 -2.69 18.26 5.35
C THR A 90 -2.73 16.84 4.78
N ASN A 91 -3.82 16.49 4.10
CA ASN A 91 -3.98 15.21 3.44
C ASN A 91 -2.96 15.00 2.31
N ILE A 92 -2.91 15.90 1.32
CA ILE A 92 -2.00 15.76 0.18
C ILE A 92 -0.54 15.82 0.64
N SER A 93 -0.22 16.63 1.65
CA SER A 93 1.12 16.68 2.27
C SER A 93 1.54 15.30 2.82
N TYR A 94 0.66 14.66 3.60
CA TYR A 94 0.93 13.35 4.18
C TYR A 94 1.00 12.25 3.11
N LEU A 95 0.06 12.24 2.15
CA LEU A 95 0.01 11.22 1.10
C LEU A 95 1.24 11.28 0.18
N THR A 96 1.66 12.48 -0.23
CA THR A 96 2.88 12.65 -1.03
C THR A 96 4.13 12.14 -0.30
N ALA A 97 4.26 12.37 1.00
CA ALA A 97 5.35 11.79 1.79
C ALA A 97 5.26 10.26 1.82
N GLY A 98 4.05 9.71 1.97
CA GLY A 98 3.80 8.28 1.98
C GLY A 98 4.16 7.56 0.67
N ASP A 99 3.65 8.04 -0.46
CA ASP A 99 3.91 7.45 -1.79
C ASP A 99 5.40 7.55 -2.18
N ASN A 100 6.18 8.48 -1.61
CA ASN A 100 7.63 8.49 -1.78
C ASN A 100 8.33 7.41 -0.94
N MET A 101 7.80 7.07 0.24
CA MET A 101 8.42 6.10 1.14
C MET A 101 8.17 4.65 0.71
N VAL A 102 7.01 4.34 0.14
CA VAL A 102 6.65 3.00 -0.31
C VAL A 102 7.66 2.39 -1.30
N PRO A 103 7.99 3.04 -2.44
CA PRO A 103 8.94 2.47 -3.40
C PRO A 103 10.35 2.37 -2.83
N ASP A 104 10.73 3.29 -1.94
CA ASP A 104 12.00 3.27 -1.22
C ASP A 104 12.10 2.09 -0.26
N ASN A 105 11.02 1.75 0.46
CA ASN A 105 10.98 0.53 1.27
C ASN A 105 11.06 -0.72 0.38
N LEU A 106 10.29 -0.74 -0.71
CA LEU A 106 10.29 -1.84 -1.66
C LEU A 106 11.70 -2.11 -2.20
N ILE A 107 12.44 -1.09 -2.63
CA ILE A 107 13.77 -1.28 -3.22
C ILE A 107 14.86 -1.56 -2.18
N ASN A 108 14.81 -0.89 -1.02
CA ASN A 108 15.88 -0.97 -0.02
C ASN A 108 15.75 -2.17 0.92
N VAL A 109 14.55 -2.71 1.10
CA VAL A 109 14.29 -3.85 1.98
C VAL A 109 13.66 -4.99 1.19
N ILE A 110 12.37 -4.88 0.86
CA ILE A 110 11.56 -6.02 0.45
C ILE A 110 12.18 -6.74 -0.76
N PHE A 111 12.51 -6.00 -1.82
CA PHE A 111 13.04 -6.54 -3.08
C PHE A 111 14.35 -7.30 -2.94
N LYS A 112 15.17 -7.00 -1.93
CA LYS A 112 16.43 -7.70 -1.64
C LYS A 112 16.19 -9.12 -1.12
N HIS A 113 15.05 -9.36 -0.46
CA HIS A 113 14.69 -10.67 0.09
C HIS A 113 13.98 -11.57 -0.93
N ILE A 114 13.40 -11.00 -1.99
CA ILE A 114 12.58 -11.74 -2.95
C ILE A 114 13.43 -12.49 -3.97
N THR A 115 13.21 -13.81 -3.99
CA THR A 115 13.89 -14.75 -4.90
C THR A 115 12.96 -15.40 -5.93
N ALA A 116 11.75 -14.86 -6.12
CA ALA A 116 10.83 -15.28 -7.18
C ALA A 116 10.73 -14.19 -8.26
N ASN A 117 10.97 -14.53 -9.53
CA ASN A 117 11.09 -13.53 -10.59
C ASN A 117 9.77 -12.79 -10.84
N GLU A 118 8.66 -13.52 -10.89
CA GLU A 118 7.30 -12.99 -11.08
C GLU A 118 6.94 -11.92 -10.05
N MET A 119 7.32 -12.10 -8.78
CA MET A 119 7.11 -11.09 -7.73
C MET A 119 8.02 -9.89 -7.91
N ARG A 120 9.28 -10.11 -8.32
CA ARG A 120 10.21 -9.01 -8.64
C ARG A 120 9.70 -8.19 -9.83
N GLN A 121 9.08 -8.82 -10.84
CA GLN A 121 8.48 -8.09 -11.96
C GLN A 121 7.31 -7.24 -11.50
N TYR A 122 6.46 -7.79 -10.61
CA TYR A 122 5.35 -7.02 -10.07
C TYR A 122 5.83 -5.84 -9.21
N PHE A 123 6.83 -6.01 -8.34
CA PHE A 123 7.34 -4.90 -7.54
C PHE A 123 7.92 -3.74 -8.36
N ARG A 124 8.52 -4.01 -9.51
CA ARG A 124 8.95 -2.93 -10.42
C ARG A 124 7.78 -2.15 -11.01
N TRP A 125 6.64 -2.81 -11.19
CA TRP A 125 5.42 -2.16 -11.67
C TRP A 125 4.77 -1.35 -10.56
N ILE A 126 4.68 -1.88 -9.34
CA ILE A 126 4.22 -1.13 -8.16
C ILE A 126 5.04 0.16 -8.02
N MET A 127 6.38 0.08 -8.07
CA MET A 127 7.23 1.28 -8.06
C MET A 127 6.92 2.30 -9.17
N CYS A 128 6.43 1.84 -10.32
CA CYS A 128 6.00 2.73 -11.40
C CYS A 128 4.64 3.37 -11.09
N GLU A 129 3.72 2.63 -10.47
CA GLU A 129 2.43 3.12 -9.98
C GLU A 129 2.67 4.19 -8.88
N GLU A 130 3.54 3.94 -7.90
CA GLU A 130 3.88 4.93 -6.85
C GLU A 130 4.47 6.23 -7.43
N ALA A 131 5.35 6.11 -8.43
CA ALA A 131 5.89 7.28 -9.13
C ALA A 131 4.79 8.08 -9.84
N ASN A 132 3.80 7.39 -10.41
CA ASN A 132 2.64 8.01 -11.03
C ASN A 132 1.69 8.66 -10.00
N HIS A 133 1.57 8.07 -8.80
CA HIS A 133 0.83 8.69 -7.69
C HIS A 133 1.45 10.03 -7.30
N ILE A 134 2.78 10.08 -7.16
CA ILE A 134 3.51 11.32 -6.85
C ILE A 134 3.28 12.39 -7.94
N GLU A 135 3.39 12.01 -9.21
CA GLU A 135 3.13 12.91 -10.34
C GLU A 135 1.70 13.47 -10.29
N SER A 136 0.72 12.66 -9.86
CA SER A 136 -0.66 13.11 -9.71
C SER A 136 -0.82 14.20 -8.67
N TYR A 137 -0.11 14.12 -7.53
CA TYR A 137 -0.17 15.16 -6.49
C TYR A 137 0.46 16.47 -6.95
N VAL A 138 1.58 16.39 -7.65
CA VAL A 138 2.23 17.54 -8.29
C VAL A 138 1.26 18.19 -9.27
N PHE A 139 0.67 17.41 -10.17
CA PHE A 139 -0.27 17.90 -11.17
C PHE A 139 -1.52 18.55 -10.55
N ILE A 140 -2.05 18.02 -9.44
CA ILE A 140 -3.18 18.62 -8.71
C ILE A 140 -2.82 20.04 -8.25
N LEU A 141 -1.68 20.20 -7.57
CA LEU A 141 -1.28 21.51 -7.04
C LEU A 141 -0.87 22.50 -8.12
N GLU A 142 -0.17 22.04 -9.17
CA GLU A 142 0.11 22.85 -10.37
C GLU A 142 -1.18 23.34 -11.03
N SER A 143 -2.19 22.48 -11.14
CA SER A 143 -3.48 22.82 -11.72
C SER A 143 -4.19 23.92 -10.93
N PHE A 144 -4.03 23.94 -9.60
CA PHE A 144 -4.56 25.01 -8.75
C PHE A 144 -3.84 26.36 -8.94
N GLY A 145 -2.69 26.35 -9.63
CA GLY A 145 -1.89 27.53 -9.94
C GLY A 145 -0.78 27.79 -8.92
N LEU A 146 -0.38 26.77 -8.15
CA LEU A 146 0.71 26.89 -7.18
C LEU A 146 2.06 26.69 -7.87
N ASP A 147 2.97 27.64 -7.66
CA ASP A 147 4.37 27.52 -8.05
C ASP A 147 5.13 26.60 -7.07
N GLU A 148 6.40 26.32 -7.36
CA GLU A 148 7.25 25.47 -6.52
C GLU A 148 7.25 25.89 -5.05
N LYS A 149 7.21 27.20 -4.78
CA LYS A 149 7.17 27.73 -3.42
C LYS A 149 5.84 27.42 -2.74
N GLY A 150 4.71 27.66 -3.41
CA GLY A 150 3.38 27.37 -2.88
C GLY A 150 3.14 25.88 -2.68
N GLN A 151 3.67 25.04 -3.58
CA GLN A 151 3.66 23.58 -3.43
C GLN A 151 4.52 23.14 -2.24
N GLY A 152 5.75 23.65 -2.13
CA GLY A 152 6.67 23.36 -1.03
C GLY A 152 6.03 23.65 0.34
N GLN A 153 5.35 24.78 0.49
CA GLN A 153 4.63 25.12 1.72
C GLN A 153 3.55 24.10 2.10
N ILE A 154 2.90 23.46 1.13
CA ILE A 154 1.92 22.40 1.40
C ILE A 154 2.65 21.09 1.73
N TYR A 155 3.66 20.71 0.94
CA TYR A 155 4.42 19.48 1.16
C TYR A 155 5.21 19.47 2.48
N GLU A 156 5.51 20.64 3.05
CA GLU A 156 6.17 20.76 4.35
C GLU A 156 5.22 20.53 5.55
N LEU A 157 3.89 20.63 5.37
CA LEU A 157 2.92 20.58 6.49
C LEU A 157 3.00 19.31 7.33
N TYR A 158 3.28 18.14 6.73
CA TYR A 158 3.42 16.91 7.52
C TYR A 158 4.59 16.98 8.51
N GLN A 159 5.61 17.81 8.23
CA GLN A 159 6.79 18.01 9.10
C GLN A 159 6.52 19.02 10.22
N GLU A 160 5.47 19.84 10.10
CA GLU A 160 5.09 20.83 11.10
C GLU A 160 4.18 20.25 12.20
N MET A 161 3.67 19.02 12.01
CA MET A 161 2.72 18.37 12.92
C MET A 161 3.36 17.14 13.57
N PRO A 162 3.61 17.16 14.89
CA PRO A 162 4.24 16.04 15.60
C PRO A 162 3.54 14.69 15.38
N GLU A 163 2.21 14.69 15.28
CA GLU A 163 1.38 13.51 15.06
C GLU A 163 1.59 12.90 13.67
N LEU A 164 1.80 13.74 12.64
CA LEU A 164 2.10 13.28 11.28
C LEU A 164 3.54 12.78 11.18
N VAL A 165 4.48 13.50 11.78
CA VAL A 165 5.89 13.09 11.89
C VAL A 165 6.02 11.75 12.62
N GLU A 166 5.31 11.57 13.74
CA GLU A 166 5.30 10.30 14.49
C GLU A 166 4.82 9.13 13.62
N LYS A 167 3.74 9.33 12.86
CA LYS A 167 3.17 8.30 11.97
C LYS A 167 4.09 7.95 10.80
N VAL A 168 4.75 8.94 10.21
CA VAL A 168 5.77 8.75 9.16
C VAL A 168 6.97 7.98 9.72
N ASN A 169 7.52 8.42 10.85
CA ASN A 169 8.67 7.80 11.49
C ASN A 169 8.39 6.37 11.97
N TRP A 170 7.15 6.08 12.40
CA TRP A 170 6.75 4.73 12.80
C TRP A 170 6.96 3.72 11.66
N ASN A 171 6.60 4.07 10.42
CA ASN A 171 6.86 3.21 9.25
C ASN A 171 8.36 3.10 8.95
N LEU A 172 9.08 4.24 8.95
CA LEU A 172 10.52 4.26 8.68
C LEU A 172 11.31 3.36 9.63
N ASN A 173 10.89 3.24 10.88
CA ASN A 173 11.58 2.37 11.84
C ASN A 173 11.65 0.91 11.39
N PHE A 174 10.60 0.37 10.75
CA PHE A 174 10.62 -1.02 10.26
C PHE A 174 11.60 -1.19 9.09
N THR A 175 11.59 -0.24 8.15
CA THR A 175 12.52 -0.20 7.03
C THR A 175 13.96 -0.09 7.54
N ILE A 176 14.24 0.86 8.44
CA ILE A 176 15.56 1.10 9.02
C ILE A 176 16.06 -0.13 9.78
N ASN A 177 15.19 -0.75 10.60
CA ASN A 177 15.54 -1.96 11.34
C ASN A 177 15.94 -3.10 10.40
N SER A 178 15.27 -3.23 9.25
CA SER A 178 15.60 -4.24 8.25
C SER A 178 16.88 -3.91 7.47
N VAL A 179 17.06 -2.65 7.07
CA VAL A 179 18.27 -2.17 6.36
C VAL A 179 19.53 -2.34 7.22
N ASN A 180 19.43 -2.01 8.51
CA ASN A 180 20.57 -2.05 9.44
C ASN A 180 20.78 -3.42 10.09
N SER A 181 19.99 -4.44 9.71
CA SER A 181 20.12 -5.78 10.26
C SER A 181 21.31 -6.52 9.65
N ASP A 182 22.17 -7.06 10.51
CA ASP A 182 23.25 -7.97 10.11
C ASP A 182 22.76 -9.42 9.89
N ALA A 183 21.46 -9.68 10.06
CA ALA A 183 20.90 -11.01 9.88
C ALA A 183 21.07 -11.49 8.42
N PRO A 184 21.68 -12.66 8.17
CA PRO A 184 21.89 -13.15 6.82
C PRO A 184 20.55 -13.32 6.08
N LEU A 185 20.50 -12.89 4.81
CA LEU A 185 19.29 -13.06 3.98
C LEU A 185 18.81 -14.53 4.00
N GLY A 186 17.50 -14.69 4.18
CA GLY A 186 16.85 -15.99 4.29
C GLY A 186 17.09 -16.74 5.61
N SER A 187 17.74 -16.13 6.62
CA SER A 187 17.74 -16.66 7.98
C SER A 187 16.38 -16.43 8.65
N PRO A 188 16.02 -17.21 9.69
CA PRO A 188 14.79 -16.98 10.44
C PRO A 188 14.66 -15.56 10.98
N GLU A 189 15.76 -14.98 11.46
CA GLU A 189 15.81 -13.63 12.02
C GLU A 189 15.55 -12.56 10.94
N ALA A 190 16.18 -12.69 9.77
CA ALA A 190 15.96 -11.79 8.65
C ALA A 190 14.52 -11.89 8.11
N ILE A 191 13.92 -13.10 8.11
CA ILE A 191 12.53 -13.30 7.69
C ILE A 191 11.55 -12.75 8.74
N LYS A 192 11.85 -12.84 10.05
CA LYS A 192 11.03 -12.19 11.10
C LYS A 192 11.01 -10.67 10.92
N ALA A 193 12.18 -10.04 10.75
CA ALA A 193 12.27 -8.60 10.50
C ALA A 193 11.52 -8.19 9.22
N LEU A 194 11.69 -8.94 8.13
CA LEU A 194 10.94 -8.72 6.89
C LEU A 194 9.43 -8.85 7.08
N LEU A 195 8.94 -9.79 7.91
CA LEU A 195 7.51 -9.92 8.16
C LEU A 195 6.96 -8.73 8.95
N GLU A 196 7.70 -8.18 9.91
CA GLU A 196 7.31 -6.95 10.62
C GLU A 196 7.25 -5.76 9.65
N ASP A 197 8.25 -5.60 8.78
CA ASP A 197 8.27 -4.58 7.72
C ASP A 197 7.14 -4.75 6.69
N LEU A 198 6.88 -5.97 6.23
CA LEU A 198 5.76 -6.24 5.32
C LEU A 198 4.41 -5.97 5.97
N VAL A 199 4.27 -6.19 7.28
CA VAL A 199 3.05 -5.84 8.02
C VAL A 199 2.88 -4.32 8.09
N SER A 200 3.95 -3.54 8.33
CA SER A 200 3.85 -2.08 8.30
C SER A 200 3.53 -1.57 6.90
N TYR A 201 4.17 -2.12 5.86
CA TYR A 201 3.82 -1.88 4.45
C TYR A 201 2.34 -2.17 4.18
N TYR A 202 1.85 -3.35 4.59
CA TYR A 202 0.44 -3.71 4.39
C TYR A 202 -0.52 -2.78 5.16
N ILE A 203 -0.16 -2.30 6.35
CA ILE A 203 -0.93 -1.30 7.09
C ILE A 203 -0.95 0.04 6.34
N PHE A 204 0.18 0.44 5.76
CA PHE A 204 0.28 1.69 5.01
C PHE A 204 -0.72 1.70 3.84
N GLU A 205 -0.63 0.64 3.01
CA GLU A 205 -1.43 0.37 1.81
C GLU A 205 -2.92 0.10 2.13
N TYR A 206 -3.20 -0.67 3.19
CA TYR A 206 -4.55 -1.16 3.48
C TYR A 206 -5.33 -0.33 4.50
N MET A 207 -4.65 0.50 5.30
CA MET A 207 -5.26 1.35 6.32
C MET A 207 -4.99 2.82 6.10
N PHE A 208 -3.73 3.25 6.05
CA PHE A 208 -3.40 4.68 6.07
C PHE A 208 -3.82 5.38 4.78
N PHE A 209 -3.54 4.79 3.62
CA PHE A 209 -3.97 5.33 2.33
C PHE A 209 -5.49 5.40 2.19
N PRO A 210 -6.27 4.30 2.38
CA PRO A 210 -7.74 4.35 2.32
C PRO A 210 -8.38 5.34 3.28
N LEU A 211 -7.81 5.50 4.49
CA LEU A 211 -8.26 6.52 5.44
C LEU A 211 -7.97 7.93 4.93
N GLY A 212 -6.79 8.16 4.34
CA GLY A 212 -6.47 9.41 3.66
C GLY A 212 -7.44 9.71 2.51
N PHE A 213 -7.71 8.75 1.64
CA PHE A 213 -8.63 8.91 0.52
C PHE A 213 -10.06 9.22 0.98
N ALA A 214 -10.51 8.60 2.09
CA ALA A 214 -11.83 8.85 2.67
C ALA A 214 -12.06 10.35 2.96
N GLN A 215 -11.01 11.10 3.31
CA GLN A 215 -11.09 12.52 3.60
C GLN A 215 -11.49 13.32 2.35
N ILE A 216 -10.85 13.05 1.20
CA ILE A 216 -11.14 13.73 -0.06
C ILE A 216 -12.45 13.22 -0.67
N PHE A 217 -12.76 11.94 -0.53
CA PHE A 217 -14.05 11.40 -0.98
C PHE A 217 -15.22 12.01 -0.22
N ALA A 218 -15.07 12.27 1.09
CA ALA A 218 -16.09 12.97 1.87
C ALA A 218 -16.35 14.39 1.33
N LEU A 219 -15.32 15.11 0.89
CA LEU A 219 -15.46 16.41 0.20
C LEU A 219 -16.20 16.26 -1.13
N ALA A 220 -15.83 15.26 -1.96
CA ALA A 220 -16.45 15.01 -3.25
C ALA A 220 -17.95 14.68 -3.17
N ARG A 221 -18.38 13.99 -2.11
CA ARG A 221 -19.81 13.75 -1.82
C ARG A 221 -20.61 15.03 -1.60
N LYS A 222 -19.93 16.12 -1.25
CA LYS A 222 -20.50 17.46 -1.08
C LYS A 222 -20.26 18.36 -2.30
N GLY A 223 -19.81 17.78 -3.40
CA GLY A 223 -19.53 18.51 -4.63
C GLY A 223 -18.21 19.27 -4.63
N LYS A 224 -17.30 18.95 -3.70
CA LYS A 224 -16.01 19.62 -3.55
C LYS A 224 -14.88 18.74 -4.08
N LEU A 225 -13.95 19.31 -4.85
CA LEU A 225 -12.73 18.63 -5.31
C LEU A 225 -13.00 17.26 -6.00
N ARG A 226 -13.96 17.23 -6.94
CA ARG A 226 -14.41 15.97 -7.56
C ARG A 226 -13.37 15.37 -8.48
N ASN A 227 -12.58 16.19 -9.15
CA ASN A 227 -11.56 15.74 -10.09
C ASN A 227 -10.30 15.26 -9.35
N THR A 228 -9.98 15.89 -8.22
CA THR A 228 -9.01 15.39 -7.24
C THR A 228 -9.46 14.02 -6.70
N ALA A 229 -10.73 13.88 -6.30
CA ALA A 229 -11.27 12.60 -5.86
C ALA A 229 -11.25 11.53 -6.97
N GLN A 230 -11.44 11.91 -8.23
CA GLN A 230 -11.28 10.99 -9.35
C GLN A 230 -9.85 10.48 -9.47
N GLN A 231 -8.83 11.34 -9.33
CA GLN A 231 -7.42 10.90 -9.27
C GLN A 231 -7.19 9.94 -8.11
N TYR A 232 -7.71 10.27 -6.92
CA TYR A 232 -7.59 9.42 -5.73
C TYR A 232 -8.34 8.08 -5.88
N SER A 233 -9.42 8.02 -6.68
CA SER A 233 -10.08 6.76 -7.03
C SER A 233 -9.22 5.87 -7.93
N TYR A 234 -8.38 6.44 -8.80
CA TYR A 234 -7.40 5.67 -9.56
C TYR A 234 -6.29 5.14 -8.65
N ILE A 235 -5.73 6.00 -7.79
CA ILE A 235 -4.74 5.60 -6.78
C ILE A 235 -5.32 4.48 -5.90
N TRP A 236 -6.52 4.67 -5.33
CA TRP A 236 -7.19 3.64 -4.52
C TRP A 236 -7.26 2.28 -5.24
N ARG A 237 -7.63 2.27 -6.53
CA ARG A 237 -7.71 1.03 -7.31
C ARG A 237 -6.34 0.34 -7.40
N ASP A 238 -5.27 1.11 -7.53
CA ASP A 238 -3.90 0.61 -7.61
C ASP A 238 -3.45 0.09 -6.23
N GLU A 239 -3.68 0.86 -5.15
CA GLU A 239 -3.50 0.48 -3.73
C GLU A 239 -4.28 -0.79 -3.32
N THR A 240 -5.45 -1.02 -3.95
CA THR A 240 -6.21 -2.26 -3.77
C THR A 240 -5.38 -3.47 -4.19
N LEU A 241 -4.72 -3.38 -5.34
CA LEU A 241 -3.91 -4.46 -5.87
C LEU A 241 -2.59 -4.60 -5.12
N HIS A 242 -1.98 -3.48 -4.73
CA HIS A 242 -0.77 -3.45 -3.89
C HIS A 242 -1.01 -4.16 -2.55
N SER A 243 -2.07 -3.78 -1.83
CA SER A 243 -2.44 -4.37 -0.55
C SER A 243 -2.82 -5.86 -0.66
N ILE A 244 -3.55 -6.27 -1.71
CA ILE A 244 -3.83 -7.69 -2.00
C ILE A 244 -2.53 -8.47 -2.24
N ASN A 245 -1.60 -7.89 -2.98
CA ASN A 245 -0.31 -8.50 -3.27
C ASN A 245 0.58 -8.58 -2.02
N GLY A 246 0.60 -7.54 -1.19
CA GLY A 246 1.29 -7.50 0.09
C GLY A 246 0.78 -8.56 1.06
N LEU A 247 -0.54 -8.68 1.20
CA LEU A 247 -1.17 -9.73 2.00
C LEU A 247 -0.82 -11.14 1.49
N TRP A 248 -0.87 -11.34 0.16
CA TRP A 248 -0.47 -12.62 -0.43
C TRP A 248 0.99 -12.94 -0.11
N LEU A 249 1.89 -11.96 -0.20
CA LEU A 249 3.31 -12.14 0.09
C LEU A 249 3.54 -12.53 1.56
N ILE A 250 2.92 -11.83 2.50
CA ILE A 250 2.98 -12.15 3.94
C ILE A 250 2.54 -13.60 4.17
N ARG A 251 1.35 -13.97 3.66
CA ARG A 251 0.80 -15.32 3.80
C ARG A 251 1.69 -16.38 3.16
N GLN A 252 2.29 -16.09 2.00
CA GLN A 252 3.14 -17.03 1.29
C GLN A 252 4.48 -17.24 2.02
N ILE A 253 5.07 -16.18 2.58
CA ILE A 253 6.27 -16.27 3.43
C ILE A 253 5.97 -17.13 4.67
N ILE A 254 4.83 -16.90 5.34
CA ILE A 254 4.39 -17.71 6.49
C ILE A 254 4.21 -19.17 6.09
N LYS A 255 3.53 -19.44 4.97
CA LYS A 255 3.29 -20.79 4.46
C LYS A 255 4.57 -21.55 4.16
N GLU A 256 5.58 -20.88 3.59
CA GLU A 256 6.88 -21.49 3.30
C GLU A 256 7.79 -21.61 4.54
N ASN A 257 7.49 -20.86 5.61
CA ASN A 257 8.29 -20.78 6.84
C ASN A 257 7.41 -20.87 8.10
N PRO A 258 6.63 -21.95 8.30
CA PRO A 258 5.56 -21.98 9.32
C PRO A 258 6.06 -21.86 10.76
N LYS A 259 7.32 -22.21 11.03
CA LYS A 259 7.93 -22.10 12.37
C LYS A 259 8.19 -20.65 12.78
N ILE A 260 8.24 -19.72 11.83
CA ILE A 260 8.50 -18.30 12.11
C ILE A 260 7.24 -17.62 12.64
N TRP A 261 6.05 -18.07 12.21
CA TRP A 261 4.76 -17.51 12.62
C TRP A 261 4.27 -18.05 13.97
N ASP A 262 5.14 -17.94 14.98
CA ASP A 262 4.90 -18.36 16.35
C ASP A 262 4.00 -17.37 17.12
N ALA A 263 3.64 -17.73 18.36
CA ALA A 263 2.78 -16.89 19.19
C ALA A 263 3.40 -15.54 19.55
N GLU A 264 4.74 -15.46 19.61
CA GLU A 264 5.46 -14.22 19.88
C GLU A 264 5.29 -13.25 18.72
N LEU A 265 5.58 -13.68 17.48
CA LEU A 265 5.41 -12.85 16.29
C LEU A 265 3.94 -12.48 16.06
N GLN A 266 3.00 -13.40 16.30
CA GLN A 266 1.56 -13.09 16.20
C GLN A 266 1.13 -11.99 17.18
N ASN A 267 1.64 -12.00 18.41
CA ASN A 267 1.36 -10.94 19.38
C ASN A 267 2.02 -9.63 18.97
N LYS A 268 3.28 -9.66 18.52
CA LYS A 268 3.99 -8.48 18.01
C LYS A 268 3.24 -7.83 16.85
N VAL A 269 2.73 -8.62 15.91
CA VAL A 269 1.92 -8.10 14.78
C VAL A 269 0.62 -7.49 15.26
N ARG A 270 -0.05 -8.07 16.28
CA ARG A 270 -1.25 -7.45 16.87
C ARG A 270 -0.94 -6.10 17.53
N ASP A 271 0.23 -5.97 18.16
CA ASP A 271 0.67 -4.70 18.74
C ASP A 271 0.94 -3.65 17.65
N ILE A 272 1.63 -4.03 16.56
CA ILE A 272 1.85 -3.16 15.38
C ILE A 272 0.50 -2.64 14.82
N ILE A 273 -0.51 -3.52 14.68
CA ILE A 273 -1.84 -3.10 14.21
C ILE A 273 -2.53 -2.16 15.22
N ALA A 274 -2.38 -2.40 16.52
CA ALA A 274 -2.94 -1.53 17.56
C ALA A 274 -2.29 -0.13 17.55
N GLU A 275 -0.96 -0.08 17.41
CA GLU A 275 -0.18 1.16 17.27
C GLU A 275 -0.63 1.96 16.05
N ALA A 276 -0.84 1.31 14.90
CA ALA A 276 -1.32 1.95 13.69
C ALA A 276 -2.67 2.67 13.88
N VAL A 277 -3.62 2.04 14.58
CA VAL A 277 -4.91 2.68 14.91
C VAL A 277 -4.73 3.87 15.85
N HIS A 278 -3.82 3.78 16.82
CA HIS A 278 -3.51 4.89 17.73
C HIS A 278 -2.89 6.08 16.97
N LEU A 279 -2.04 5.82 15.98
CA LEU A 279 -1.49 6.86 15.11
C LEU A 279 -2.57 7.52 14.26
N GLU A 280 -3.55 6.76 13.77
CA GLU A 280 -4.72 7.32 13.07
C GLU A 280 -5.61 8.16 14.00
N GLU A 281 -5.73 7.79 15.28
CA GLU A 281 -6.42 8.59 16.30
C GLU A 281 -5.76 9.96 16.50
N LYS A 282 -4.43 10.00 16.53
CA LYS A 282 -3.66 11.25 16.61
C LYS A 282 -3.75 12.06 15.31
N HIS A 283 -3.55 11.41 14.17
CA HIS A 283 -3.66 12.01 12.84
C HIS A 283 -5.00 12.71 12.66
N ALA A 284 -6.11 12.03 12.99
CA ALA A 284 -7.45 12.58 12.84
C ALA A 284 -7.67 13.88 13.64
N GLN A 285 -7.06 14.00 14.83
CA GLN A 285 -7.22 15.17 15.70
C GLN A 285 -6.60 16.43 15.09
N VAL A 286 -5.45 16.29 14.41
CA VAL A 286 -4.75 17.45 13.83
C VAL A 286 -5.28 17.85 12.45
N VAL A 287 -5.74 16.89 11.64
CA VAL A 287 -6.27 17.17 10.30
C VAL A 287 -7.75 17.60 10.34
N MET A 288 -8.47 17.30 11.42
CA MET A 288 -9.86 17.70 11.64
C MET A 288 -10.09 18.31 13.05
N PRO A 289 -9.42 19.42 13.40
CA PRO A 289 -9.39 19.94 14.78
C PRO A 289 -10.78 20.28 15.35
N ASP A 290 -11.74 20.62 14.49
CA ASP A 290 -13.12 20.96 14.87
C ASP A 290 -14.04 19.73 15.06
N GLY A 291 -13.48 18.51 15.10
CA GLY A 291 -14.24 17.29 15.35
C GLY A 291 -14.68 16.53 14.09
N GLY A 292 -14.32 17.01 12.91
CA GLY A 292 -14.60 16.37 11.61
C GLY A 292 -15.09 17.35 10.55
N ILE A 293 -15.47 16.82 9.39
CA ILE A 293 -16.18 17.56 8.34
C ILE A 293 -17.60 17.01 8.16
N ILE A 294 -18.47 17.76 7.47
CA ILE A 294 -19.85 17.35 7.23
C ILE A 294 -19.87 16.02 6.46
N GLY A 295 -20.39 14.97 7.09
CA GLY A 295 -20.46 13.62 6.52
C GLY A 295 -19.35 12.69 6.99
N MET A 296 -18.34 13.20 7.69
CA MET A 296 -17.26 12.41 8.29
C MET A 296 -16.81 13.01 9.63
N PRO A 297 -17.55 12.75 10.73
CA PRO A 297 -17.09 13.05 12.08
C PRO A 297 -15.85 12.23 12.43
N ILE A 298 -14.92 12.77 13.23
CA ILE A 298 -13.72 12.04 13.71
C ILE A 298 -14.10 10.69 14.32
N LYS A 299 -15.18 10.63 15.11
CA LYS A 299 -15.64 9.38 15.74
C LYS A 299 -15.94 8.29 14.70
N THR A 300 -16.50 8.66 13.55
CA THR A 300 -16.79 7.73 12.45
C THR A 300 -15.51 7.31 11.73
N TYR A 301 -14.59 8.25 11.49
CA TYR A 301 -13.26 7.98 10.91
C TYR A 301 -12.46 7.00 11.78
N ILE A 302 -12.40 7.21 13.09
CA ILE A 302 -11.69 6.30 14.02
C ILE A 302 -12.37 4.94 14.14
N LYS A 303 -13.71 4.90 14.10
CA LYS A 303 -14.42 3.63 14.03
C LYS A 303 -14.08 2.88 12.74
N PHE A 304 -13.78 3.58 11.64
CA PHE A 304 -13.36 2.96 10.40
C PHE A 304 -11.94 2.40 10.50
N ALA A 305 -10.99 3.15 11.06
CA ALA A 305 -9.64 2.64 11.33
C ALA A 305 -9.68 1.34 12.16
N LYS A 306 -10.52 1.29 13.19
CA LYS A 306 -10.75 0.08 14.03
C LYS A 306 -11.40 -1.07 13.26
N PHE A 307 -12.29 -0.76 12.30
CA PHE A 307 -12.88 -1.76 11.42
C PHE A 307 -11.81 -2.37 10.49
N ILE A 308 -11.00 -1.54 9.84
CA ILE A 308 -9.90 -1.99 8.99
C ILE A 308 -8.88 -2.82 9.79
N ALA A 309 -8.54 -2.41 11.00
CA ALA A 309 -7.64 -3.16 11.88
C ALA A 309 -8.14 -4.58 12.17
N ASN A 310 -9.46 -4.76 12.37
CA ASN A 310 -10.05 -6.08 12.52
C ASN A 310 -9.97 -6.89 11.20
N ASN A 311 -10.15 -6.25 10.04
CA ASN A 311 -9.99 -6.93 8.75
C ASN A 311 -8.54 -7.37 8.53
N ILE A 312 -7.54 -6.56 8.89
CA ILE A 312 -6.12 -6.96 8.88
C ILE A 312 -5.91 -8.18 9.81
N CYS A 313 -6.50 -8.16 11.00
CA CYS A 313 -6.44 -9.31 11.92
C CYS A 313 -7.03 -10.57 11.26
N ASP A 314 -8.23 -10.50 10.69
CA ASP A 314 -8.86 -11.64 10.00
C ASP A 314 -8.00 -12.14 8.84
N ASN A 315 -7.45 -11.21 8.05
CA ASN A 315 -6.59 -11.52 6.92
C ASN A 315 -5.30 -12.26 7.36
N LEU A 316 -4.82 -12.03 8.57
CA LEU A 316 -3.63 -12.70 9.11
C LEU A 316 -3.97 -13.86 10.06
N GLY A 317 -5.26 -14.21 10.22
CA GLY A 317 -5.70 -15.28 11.12
C GLY A 317 -5.53 -14.94 12.61
N LEU A 318 -5.56 -13.65 12.95
CA LEU A 318 -5.37 -13.11 14.30
C LEU A 318 -6.71 -12.76 14.95
N LYS A 319 -6.76 -12.77 16.28
CA LYS A 319 -7.95 -12.33 17.03
C LYS A 319 -8.13 -10.81 16.92
N HIS A 320 -9.38 -10.40 16.66
CA HIS A 320 -9.81 -9.00 16.62
C HIS A 320 -9.33 -8.19 17.83
N LEU A 321 -9.00 -6.93 17.58
CA LEU A 321 -8.59 -5.96 18.59
C LEU A 321 -9.79 -5.15 19.13
N TYR A 322 -10.78 -4.90 18.27
CA TYR A 322 -11.87 -3.97 18.57
C TYR A 322 -13.25 -4.62 18.42
N ARG A 323 -14.24 -4.08 19.13
CA ARG A 323 -15.64 -4.52 19.02
C ARG A 323 -16.40 -3.75 17.93
N VAL A 324 -15.83 -3.70 16.73
CA VAL A 324 -16.45 -3.05 15.55
C VAL A 324 -16.73 -4.13 14.50
N LYS A 325 -18.00 -4.32 14.16
CA LYS A 325 -18.46 -5.37 13.22
C LYS A 325 -18.96 -4.86 11.88
N GLN A 326 -19.40 -3.61 11.84
CA GLN A 326 -20.03 -3.02 10.66
C GLN A 326 -19.15 -1.91 10.11
N HIS A 327 -19.03 -1.85 8.79
CA HIS A 327 -18.32 -0.79 8.08
C HIS A 327 -19.02 0.56 8.34
N PRO A 328 -18.38 1.52 9.04
CA PRO A 328 -19.03 2.76 9.47
C PRO A 328 -19.10 3.84 8.39
N MET A 329 -18.47 3.61 7.23
CA MET A 329 -18.40 4.51 6.08
C MET A 329 -18.68 3.73 4.79
N SER A 330 -19.76 2.95 4.76
CA SER A 330 -20.09 2.08 3.61
C SER A 330 -20.28 2.83 2.29
N TRP A 331 -20.49 4.15 2.34
CA TRP A 331 -20.54 5.01 1.16
C TRP A 331 -19.21 5.10 0.40
N ILE A 332 -18.10 4.71 1.02
CA ILE A 332 -16.77 4.82 0.41
C ILE A 332 -16.63 3.91 -0.82
N SER A 333 -17.42 2.83 -0.90
CA SER A 333 -17.47 1.95 -2.06
C SER A 333 -18.01 2.62 -3.32
N GLU A 334 -18.65 3.78 -3.21
CA GLU A 334 -19.08 4.57 -4.39
C GLU A 334 -17.89 5.09 -5.21
N TYR A 335 -16.70 5.11 -4.62
CA TYR A 335 -15.46 5.61 -5.23
C TYR A 335 -14.53 4.49 -5.74
N GLU A 336 -14.93 3.22 -5.58
CA GLU A 336 -14.20 2.07 -6.14
C GLU A 336 -14.48 1.96 -7.65
N LEU A 337 -13.45 2.15 -8.49
CA LEU A 337 -13.60 2.17 -9.96
C LEU A 337 -13.92 0.81 -10.57
N ASN A 338 -13.53 -0.29 -9.91
CA ASN A 338 -13.77 -1.66 -10.38
C ASN A 338 -14.55 -2.45 -9.33
N GLN A 339 -15.86 -2.63 -9.53
CA GLN A 339 -16.71 -3.44 -8.64
C GLN A 339 -16.37 -4.94 -8.64
N GLU A 340 -15.45 -5.38 -9.51
CA GLU A 340 -14.96 -6.76 -9.56
C GLU A 340 -14.15 -7.14 -8.32
N VAL A 341 -13.56 -6.19 -7.58
CA VAL A 341 -12.85 -6.49 -6.32
C VAL A 341 -13.23 -5.45 -5.27
N ASN A 342 -13.99 -5.86 -4.26
CA ASN A 342 -14.28 -4.99 -3.13
C ASN A 342 -13.05 -4.92 -2.20
N PHE A 343 -12.56 -3.70 -1.92
CA PHE A 343 -11.32 -3.48 -1.16
C PHE A 343 -11.37 -4.14 0.23
N PHE A 344 -12.50 -4.00 0.93
CA PHE A 344 -12.64 -4.46 2.31
C PHE A 344 -13.18 -5.87 2.46
N GLU A 345 -13.82 -6.43 1.43
CA GLU A 345 -14.36 -7.79 1.43
C GLU A 345 -13.43 -8.81 0.76
N GLY A 346 -12.40 -8.36 0.02
CA GLY A 346 -11.34 -9.23 -0.54
C GLY A 346 -11.84 -10.34 -1.46
N ARG A 347 -13.08 -10.26 -1.94
CA ARG A 347 -13.68 -11.20 -2.88
C ARG A 347 -13.70 -10.58 -4.27
N VAL A 348 -13.10 -11.30 -5.22
CA VAL A 348 -13.36 -11.06 -6.64
C VAL A 348 -14.84 -11.38 -6.88
N ARG A 349 -15.66 -10.39 -7.23
CA ARG A 349 -16.97 -10.63 -7.83
C ARG A 349 -16.73 -11.02 -9.28
N GLU A 350 -16.70 -12.33 -9.55
CA GLU A 350 -16.83 -12.82 -10.91
C GLU A 350 -18.23 -12.44 -11.41
N TYR A 351 -18.32 -11.37 -12.22
CA TYR A 351 -19.43 -11.28 -13.17
C TYR A 351 -19.04 -12.11 -14.39
N GLN A 352 -19.87 -13.11 -14.70
CA GLN A 352 -19.81 -13.85 -15.95
C GLN A 352 -19.66 -12.87 -17.10
N THR A 353 -18.50 -12.85 -17.73
CA THR A 353 -18.29 -12.18 -19.01
C THR A 353 -19.26 -12.77 -20.02
N GLY A 354 -20.19 -11.94 -20.48
CA GLY A 354 -20.86 -12.03 -21.77
C GLY A 354 -21.63 -13.32 -22.02
N SER A 355 -22.95 -13.23 -21.89
CA SER A 355 -23.87 -13.97 -22.74
C SER A 355 -23.36 -13.93 -24.19
N GLN A 356 -22.82 -15.05 -24.69
CA GLN A 356 -22.70 -15.28 -26.12
C GLN A 356 -24.11 -15.15 -26.70
N LEU A 357 -24.34 -14.09 -27.47
CA LEU A 357 -25.44 -14.06 -28.40
C LEU A 357 -25.09 -15.07 -29.49
N ASP A 358 -25.67 -16.27 -29.39
CA ASP A 358 -25.84 -17.15 -30.54
C ASP A 358 -26.78 -16.45 -31.52
N TRP A 359 -26.28 -16.20 -32.71
CA TRP A 359 -27.10 -15.86 -33.87
C TRP A 359 -27.14 -17.10 -34.76
N ASP A 360 -28.34 -17.67 -34.90
CA ASP A 360 -28.67 -18.69 -35.91
C ASP A 360 -28.52 -18.16 -37.34
#